data_AF-A0A969MM87-F1
#
_entry.id   AF-A0A969MM87-F1
#
_cell.length_a   1.000
_cell.length_b   1.000
_cell.length_c   1.000
_cell.angle_alpha   90.00
_cell.angle_beta   90.00
_cell.angle_gamma   90.00
#
_symmetry.space_group_name_H-M   'P 1'
#
loop_
_entity.id
_entity.type
_entity.pdbx_description
1 polymer ?
#
loop_
_entity_poly.entity_id
_entity_poly.type
_entity_poly.pdbx_seq_one_letter_code
_entity_poly.pdbx_strand_id
1 'polypeptide(L)'
;MSETSVTNSDIAIERVVGFAQKFNRAHLDLACHAAFPQTLTPDLVYQIWLRFVPQAPWTAVARIILSRLCREVGYELYEMDIDVRNLLLTELKEDERFGEQRLNELAEFIIII
;
A
#
# COMPACT_ATOMS: atom_id res chain seq x y z
N MET A 1 -5.27 24.82 14.03
CA MET A 1 -5.30 23.38 13.67
C MET A 1 -4.58 23.17 12.33
N SER A 2 -3.36 23.72 12.16
CA SER A 2 -2.74 23.85 10.82
C SER A 2 -1.29 23.35 10.75
N GLU A 3 -0.58 23.21 11.87
CA GLU A 3 0.81 22.68 11.88
C GLU A 3 0.87 21.15 11.93
N THR A 4 -0.10 20.49 12.57
CA THR A 4 -0.08 19.03 12.76
C THR A 4 -0.31 18.26 11.46
N SER A 5 -1.14 18.77 10.53
CA SER A 5 -1.42 18.10 9.25
C SER A 5 -0.28 18.19 8.24
N VAL A 6 0.45 19.32 8.22
CA VAL A 6 1.63 19.50 7.35
C VAL A 6 2.74 18.55 7.79
N THR A 7 2.99 18.48 9.10
CA THR A 7 4.01 17.59 9.68
C THR A 7 3.73 16.11 9.40
N ASN A 8 2.47 15.68 9.46
CA ASN A 8 2.10 14.28 9.19
C ASN A 8 2.27 13.92 7.71
N SER A 9 1.96 14.83 6.79
CA SER A 9 2.16 14.63 5.36
C SER A 9 3.65 14.48 5.01
N ASP A 10 4.53 15.31 5.60
CA ASP A 10 5.97 15.22 5.40
C ASP A 10 6.54 13.87 5.89
N ILE A 11 6.07 13.38 7.06
CA ILE A 11 6.44 12.07 7.60
C ILE A 11 5.96 10.93 6.68
N ALA A 12 4.75 11.04 6.13
CA ALA A 12 4.20 10.03 5.22
C ALA A 12 5.02 9.97 3.92
N ILE A 13 5.40 11.12 3.36
CA ILE A 13 6.29 11.21 2.20
C ILE A 13 7.63 10.57 2.54
N GLU A 14 8.24 10.90 3.67
CA GLU A 14 9.52 10.31 4.11
C GLU A 14 9.43 8.79 4.20
N ARG A 15 8.34 8.24 4.76
CA ARG A 15 8.12 6.79 4.87
C ARG A 15 8.00 6.11 3.51
N VAL A 16 7.23 6.69 2.59
CA VAL A 16 7.03 6.15 1.24
C VAL A 16 8.33 6.22 0.44
N VAL A 17 9.02 7.37 0.45
CA VAL A 17 10.31 7.56 -0.22
C VAL A 17 11.35 6.61 0.36
N GLY A 18 11.46 6.50 1.69
CA GLY A 18 12.40 5.59 2.35
C GLY A 18 12.13 4.12 2.01
N PHE A 19 10.85 3.73 1.87
CA PHE A 19 10.47 2.40 1.41
C PHE A 19 10.90 2.18 -0.06
N ALA A 20 10.61 3.14 -0.94
CA ALA A 20 10.96 3.08 -2.36
C ALA A 20 12.47 3.16 -2.65
N GLN A 21 13.27 3.76 -1.75
CA GLN A 21 14.73 3.75 -1.86
C GLN A 21 15.32 2.41 -1.40
N LYS A 22 14.68 1.78 -0.40
CA LYS A 22 15.15 0.50 0.16
C LYS A 22 14.80 -0.69 -0.72
N PHE A 23 13.70 -0.60 -1.49
CA PHE A 23 13.18 -1.67 -2.31
C PHE A 23 12.97 -1.22 -3.76
N ASN A 24 12.73 -2.17 -4.67
CA ASN A 24 12.53 -1.82 -6.09
C ASN A 24 11.10 -1.31 -6.36
N ARG A 25 10.88 -0.80 -7.58
CA ARG A 25 9.56 -0.29 -8.02
C ARG A 25 8.45 -1.32 -7.86
N ALA A 26 8.70 -2.62 -8.04
CA ALA A 26 7.68 -3.65 -7.88
C ALA A 26 7.17 -3.76 -6.43
N HIS A 27 8.00 -3.46 -5.41
CA HIS A 27 7.53 -3.37 -4.03
C HIS A 27 6.64 -2.17 -3.81
N LEU A 28 7.00 -1.02 -4.40
CA LEU A 28 6.18 0.19 -4.33
C LEU A 28 4.84 -0.03 -5.05
N ASP A 29 4.85 -0.63 -6.24
CA ASP A 29 3.64 -1.00 -6.96
C ASP A 29 2.74 -1.87 -6.08
N LEU A 30 3.27 -2.90 -5.41
CA LEU A 30 2.48 -3.71 -4.48
C LEU A 30 1.97 -2.91 -3.27
N ALA A 31 2.76 -1.99 -2.72
CA ALA A 31 2.31 -1.11 -1.65
C ALA A 31 1.15 -0.21 -2.09
N CYS A 32 1.18 0.30 -3.32
CA CYS A 32 0.07 1.05 -3.93
C CYS A 32 -1.22 0.22 -3.99
N HIS A 33 -1.13 -1.05 -4.38
CA HIS A 33 -2.31 -1.94 -4.42
C HIS A 33 -2.80 -2.31 -3.02
N ALA A 34 -1.89 -2.58 -2.08
CA ALA A 34 -2.23 -2.88 -0.69
C ALA A 34 -2.81 -1.66 0.07
N ALA A 35 -2.64 -0.44 -0.44
CA ALA A 35 -3.29 0.74 0.13
C ALA A 35 -4.80 0.78 -0.11
N PHE A 36 -5.33 0.00 -1.05
CA PHE A 36 -6.76 0.00 -1.37
C PHE A 36 -7.65 -0.48 -0.21
N PRO A 37 -7.51 -1.71 0.31
CA PRO A 37 -8.28 -2.14 1.48
C PRO A 37 -7.96 -1.26 2.70
N GLN A 38 -8.96 -1.08 3.56
CA GLN A 38 -8.77 -0.31 4.81
C GLN A 38 -7.88 -1.05 5.80
N THR A 39 -8.00 -2.37 5.85
CA THR A 39 -7.28 -3.23 6.79
C THR A 39 -6.62 -4.37 6.03
N LEU A 40 -5.44 -4.77 6.49
CA LEU A 40 -4.56 -5.74 5.87
C LEU A 40 -4.36 -6.96 6.75
N THR A 41 -4.38 -8.12 6.13
CA THR A 41 -3.84 -9.37 6.68
C THR A 41 -2.70 -9.85 5.78
N PRO A 42 -1.77 -10.67 6.30
CA PRO A 42 -0.75 -11.31 5.46
C PRO A 42 -1.33 -12.05 4.26
N ASP A 43 -2.45 -12.74 4.46
CA ASP A 43 -3.16 -13.47 3.40
C ASP A 43 -3.73 -12.53 2.34
N LEU A 44 -4.41 -11.44 2.73
CA LEU A 44 -4.95 -10.47 1.78
C LEU A 44 -3.86 -9.83 0.91
N VAL A 45 -2.75 -9.40 1.53
CA VAL A 45 -1.62 -8.82 0.78
C VAL A 45 -0.98 -9.85 -0.15
N TYR A 46 -0.93 -11.12 0.27
CA TYR A 46 -0.46 -12.21 -0.58
C TYR A 46 -1.38 -12.45 -1.79
N GLN A 47 -2.69 -12.41 -1.61
CA GLN A 47 -3.63 -12.56 -2.73
C GLN A 47 -3.57 -11.37 -3.70
N ILE A 48 -3.42 -10.13 -3.17
CA ILE A 48 -3.18 -8.94 -4.00
C ILE A 48 -1.89 -9.09 -4.81
N TRP A 49 -0.82 -9.55 -4.17
CA TRP A 49 0.45 -9.83 -4.85
C TRP A 49 0.30 -10.83 -5.99
N LEU A 50 -0.33 -11.99 -5.72
CA LEU A 50 -0.57 -13.03 -6.70
C LEU A 50 -1.32 -12.52 -7.93
N ARG A 51 -2.30 -11.64 -7.72
CA ARG A 51 -3.20 -11.20 -8.78
C ARG A 51 -2.64 -10.02 -9.59
N PHE A 52 -2.08 -9.03 -8.92
CA PHE A 52 -1.84 -7.71 -9.52
C PHE A 52 -0.37 -7.40 -9.73
N VAL A 53 0.52 -7.92 -8.88
CA VAL A 53 1.95 -7.57 -8.89
C VAL A 53 2.86 -8.81 -8.76
N PRO A 54 2.63 -9.89 -9.53
CA PRO A 54 3.40 -11.14 -9.40
C PRO A 54 4.90 -10.97 -9.76
N GLN A 55 5.26 -9.89 -10.44
CA GLN A 55 6.64 -9.51 -10.73
C GLN A 55 7.42 -9.05 -9.50
N ALA A 56 6.74 -8.66 -8.41
CA ALA A 56 7.41 -8.39 -7.15
C ALA A 56 7.88 -9.72 -6.52
N PRO A 57 9.03 -9.76 -5.82
CA PRO A 57 9.41 -10.94 -5.05
C PRO A 57 8.31 -11.28 -4.03
N TRP A 58 8.01 -12.56 -3.81
CA TRP A 58 6.99 -12.98 -2.84
C TRP A 58 7.24 -12.41 -1.43
N THR A 59 8.51 -12.14 -1.08
CA THR A 59 8.89 -11.49 0.19
C THR A 59 8.37 -10.06 0.33
N ALA A 60 7.95 -9.40 -0.75
CA ALA A 60 7.42 -8.04 -0.75
C ALA A 60 6.17 -7.90 0.14
N VAL A 61 5.36 -8.96 0.23
CA VAL A 61 4.21 -9.06 1.14
C VAL A 61 4.64 -8.75 2.58
N ALA A 62 5.64 -9.49 3.08
CA ALA A 62 6.17 -9.26 4.42
C ALA A 62 6.89 -7.91 4.55
N ARG A 63 7.55 -7.43 3.48
CA ARG A 63 8.21 -6.11 3.50
C ARG A 63 7.23 -4.98 3.69
N ILE A 64 6.03 -5.04 3.11
CA ILE A 64 5.00 -4.01 3.26
C ILE A 64 4.43 -4.03 4.68
N ILE A 65 3.97 -5.19 5.13
CA ILE A 65 3.30 -5.35 6.43
C ILE A 65 4.22 -4.97 7.60
N LEU A 66 5.50 -5.34 7.53
CA LEU A 66 6.48 -5.09 8.58
C LEU A 66 7.22 -3.75 8.41
N SER A 67 6.88 -2.95 7.40
CA SER A 67 7.45 -1.62 7.21
C SER A 67 6.76 -0.57 8.07
N ARG A 68 7.35 0.63 8.12
CA ARG A 68 6.74 1.81 8.73
C ARG A 68 5.52 2.35 7.97
N LEU A 69 5.14 1.75 6.84
CA LEU A 69 3.92 2.08 6.12
C LEU A 69 2.68 1.57 6.89
N CYS A 70 2.85 0.48 7.65
CA CYS A 70 1.78 -0.19 8.37
C CYS A 70 1.99 -0.13 9.89
N ARG A 71 0.90 -0.29 10.63
CA ARG A 71 0.88 -0.55 12.06
C ARG A 71 0.00 -1.76 12.35
N GLU A 72 0.40 -2.60 13.30
CA GLU A 72 -0.44 -3.68 13.79
C GLU A 72 -1.55 -3.10 14.68
N VAL A 73 -2.79 -3.48 14.40
CA VAL A 73 -4.00 -3.03 15.13
C VAL A 73 -4.75 -4.19 15.79
N GLY A 74 -4.33 -5.42 15.53
CA GLY A 74 -4.85 -6.65 16.11
C GLY A 74 -4.01 -7.85 15.67
N TYR A 75 -4.36 -9.05 16.15
CA TYR A 75 -3.65 -10.27 15.79
C TYR A 75 -3.67 -10.48 14.27
N GLU A 76 -2.49 -10.38 13.64
CA GLU A 76 -2.29 -10.47 12.18
C GLU A 76 -3.12 -9.46 11.37
N LEU A 77 -3.52 -8.36 12.01
CA LEU A 77 -4.36 -7.33 11.43
C LEU A 77 -3.60 -6.00 11.45
N TYR A 78 -3.44 -5.40 10.28
CA TYR A 78 -2.61 -4.22 10.07
C TYR A 78 -3.41 -3.12 9.37
N GLU A 79 -3.04 -1.88 9.60
CA GLU A 79 -3.54 -0.73 8.85
C GLU A 79 -2.37 0.07 8.32
N MET A 80 -2.52 0.60 7.11
CA MET A 80 -1.62 1.64 6.65
C MET A 80 -1.91 2.94 7.40
N ASP A 81 -0.85 3.70 7.68
CA ASP A 81 -0.99 5.09 8.12
C ASP A 81 -1.84 5.87 7.11
N ILE A 82 -2.78 6.70 7.58
CA ILE A 82 -3.80 7.32 6.72
C ILE A 82 -3.19 8.20 5.62
N ASP A 83 -2.12 8.95 5.93
CA ASP A 83 -1.48 9.84 4.98
C ASP A 83 -0.62 9.04 3.99
N VAL A 84 0.04 7.98 4.47
CA VAL A 84 0.74 7.00 3.60
C VAL A 84 -0.24 6.34 2.63
N ARG A 85 -1.39 5.86 3.13
CA ARG A 85 -2.42 5.21 2.33
C ARG A 85 -2.92 6.14 1.23
N ASN A 86 -3.21 7.39 1.56
CA ASN A 86 -3.68 8.39 0.60
C ASN A 86 -2.64 8.68 -0.49
N LEU A 87 -1.36 8.85 -0.12
CA LEU A 87 -0.28 9.04 -1.08
C LEU A 87 -0.16 7.87 -2.07
N LEU A 88 -0.19 6.64 -1.53
CA LEU A 88 -0.08 5.41 -2.33
C LEU A 88 -1.30 5.20 -3.25
N LEU A 89 -2.50 5.57 -2.81
CA LEU A 89 -3.70 5.53 -3.64
C LEU A 89 -3.68 6.59 -4.74
N THR A 90 -3.18 7.78 -4.46
CA THR A 90 -2.96 8.81 -5.48
C THR A 90 -1.96 8.32 -6.52
N GLU A 91 -0.81 7.76 -6.10
CA GLU A 91 0.17 7.17 -7.03
C GLU A 91 -0.47 6.06 -7.88
N LEU A 92 -1.27 5.16 -7.27
CA LEU A 92 -1.96 4.10 -8.02
C LEU A 92 -2.90 4.66 -9.10
N LYS A 93 -3.61 5.75 -8.78
CA LYS A 93 -4.59 6.39 -9.65
C LYS A 93 -3.95 7.23 -10.76
N GLU A 94 -2.82 7.86 -10.48
CA GLU A 94 -2.12 8.73 -11.42
C GLU A 94 -1.16 7.97 -12.34
N ASP A 95 -0.75 6.75 -11.98
CA ASP A 95 0.10 5.89 -12.80
C ASP A 95 -0.64 5.38 -14.05
N GLU A 96 -0.12 5.73 -15.23
CA GLU A 96 -0.68 5.34 -16.54
C GLU A 96 -0.80 3.82 -16.73
N ARG A 97 0.00 3.02 -15.99
CA ARG A 97 -0.05 1.55 -16.05
C ARG A 97 -1.26 0.96 -15.30
N PHE A 98 -1.89 1.74 -14.41
CA PHE A 98 -2.90 1.27 -13.46
C PHE A 98 -4.19 2.08 -13.60
N GLY A 99 -4.16 3.35 -13.17
CA GLY A 99 -5.27 4.28 -13.23
C GLY A 99 -6.57 3.79 -12.58
N GLU A 100 -7.67 4.40 -13.00
CA GLU A 100 -9.03 4.05 -12.57
C GLU A 100 -9.40 2.59 -12.88
N GLN A 101 -8.87 2.03 -13.97
CA GLN A 101 -9.13 0.63 -14.30
C GLN A 101 -8.64 -0.30 -13.17
N ARG A 102 -7.43 -0.08 -12.65
CA ARG A 102 -6.89 -0.91 -11.58
C ARG A 102 -7.70 -0.76 -10.29
N LEU A 103 -8.17 0.44 -9.97
CA LEU A 103 -9.03 0.67 -8.80
C LEU A 103 -10.34 -0.13 -8.90
N ASN A 104 -10.96 -0.18 -10.08
CA ASN A 104 -12.17 -0.98 -10.29
C ASN A 104 -11.89 -2.47 -10.13
N GLU A 105 -10.78 -2.98 -10.70
CA GLU A 105 -10.40 -4.38 -10.54
C GLU A 105 -10.09 -4.76 -9.09
N LEU A 106 -9.47 -3.86 -8.32
CA LEU A 106 -9.25 -4.04 -6.88
C LEU A 106 -10.56 -4.05 -6.09
N ALA A 107 -11.50 -3.15 -6.44
CA ALA A 107 -12.82 -3.12 -5.82
C ALA A 107 -13.59 -4.43 -6.06
N GLU A 108 -13.61 -4.92 -7.30
CA GLU A 108 -14.22 -6.21 -7.65
C GLU A 108 -13.55 -7.37 -6.92
N PHE A 109 -12.22 -7.38 -6.86
CA PHE A 109 -11.45 -8.42 -6.18
C PHE A 109 -11.79 -8.49 -4.69
N ILE A 110 -11.90 -7.35 -3.99
CA ILE A 110 -12.13 -7.30 -2.54
C ILE A 110 -13.56 -7.69 -2.15
N ILE A 111 -14.53 -7.53 -3.03
CA ILE A 111 -15.92 -7.95 -2.76
C ILE A 111 -16.08 -9.47 -2.84
N ILE A 112 -15.20 -10.16 -3.57
CA ILE A 112 -15.32 -11.59 -3.87
C ILE A 112 -14.61 -12.48 -2.83
N ILE A 113 -13.69 -11.91 -2.04
CA ILE A 113 -12.90 -12.59 -1.00
C ILE A 113 -13.54 -12.45 0.38
#